data_AF-A0A061N9U4-F1
#
_entry.id   AF-A0A061N9U4-F1
#
_cell.length_a   1.000
_cell.length_b   1.000
_cell.length_c   1.000
_cell.angle_alpha   90.00
_cell.angle_beta   90.00
_cell.angle_gamma   90.00
#
_symmetry.space_group_name_H-M   'P 1'
#
loop_
_entity.id
_entity.type
_entity.pdbx_description
1 polymer ?
#
loop_
_entity_poly.entity_id
_entity_poly.type
_entity_poly.pdbx_seq_one_letter_code
_entity_poly.pdbx_strand_id
1 'polypeptide(L)'
;MGYKGMIDLARRSGHIKSIYAHTVHANDEFEYELGLEPKLVHKPATGDRGNMEYAYAVAHFVDGGYQFEVFSHHDIEQVKKRSKAGNFGPWKTDYEEMAKKTVVRRMFKYLPISIEIQQHASQDETVRRDITEEAEKVDNIIDLPNYEDPNNIDVPDEEQDEQKDEKQKQQGSAEEIALDFK
;
A
#
# COMPACT_ATOMS: atom_id res chain seq x y z
N MET A 1 -0.45 -9.87 12.20
CA MET A 1 0.90 -10.42 11.91
C MET A 1 2.03 -9.56 12.51
N GLY A 2 3.15 -10.16 12.91
CA GLY A 2 4.39 -9.46 13.26
C GLY A 2 5.27 -9.19 12.03
N TYR A 3 6.17 -8.20 12.06
CA TYR A 3 6.97 -7.85 10.88
C TYR A 3 7.93 -8.95 10.44
N LYS A 4 8.41 -9.79 11.37
CA LYS A 4 9.18 -11.00 11.04
C LYS A 4 8.38 -11.96 10.15
N GLY A 5 7.08 -12.14 10.42
CA GLY A 5 6.20 -12.96 9.58
C GLY A 5 6.01 -12.39 8.17
N MET A 6 5.90 -11.06 8.04
CA MET A 6 5.89 -10.40 6.73
C MET A 6 7.20 -10.61 5.98
N ILE A 7 8.35 -10.49 6.65
CA ILE A 7 9.67 -10.74 6.03
C ILE A 7 9.79 -12.18 5.54
N ASP A 8 9.38 -13.14 6.36
CA ASP A 8 9.44 -14.56 5.99
C ASP A 8 8.52 -14.86 4.81
N LEU A 9 7.34 -14.25 4.79
CA LEU A 9 6.37 -14.36 3.70
C LEU A 9 6.91 -13.76 2.39
N ALA A 10 7.50 -12.58 2.47
CA ALA A 10 8.18 -11.94 1.34
C ALA A 10 9.31 -12.81 0.78
N ARG A 11 10.13 -13.42 1.64
CA ARG A 11 11.23 -14.31 1.21
C ARG A 11 10.74 -15.57 0.49
N ARG A 12 9.59 -16.12 0.89
CA ARG A 12 9.02 -17.32 0.24
C ARG A 12 8.59 -17.09 -1.21
N SER A 13 8.40 -15.83 -1.62
CA SER A 13 8.10 -15.49 -3.03
C SER A 13 9.22 -15.88 -4.00
N GLY A 14 10.46 -16.05 -3.52
CA GLY A 14 11.63 -16.30 -4.36
C GLY A 14 12.19 -15.06 -5.06
N HIS A 15 11.48 -13.92 -5.06
CA HIS A 15 11.93 -12.67 -5.67
C HIS A 15 12.75 -11.80 -4.70
N ILE A 16 12.59 -12.02 -3.39
CA ILE A 16 13.21 -11.21 -2.34
C ILE A 16 14.45 -11.89 -1.77
N LYS A 17 15.61 -11.27 -1.92
CA LYS A 17 16.88 -11.72 -1.34
C LYS A 17 16.96 -11.42 0.15
N SER A 18 16.62 -10.20 0.56
CA SER A 18 16.69 -9.79 1.96
C SER A 18 15.80 -8.59 2.24
N ILE A 19 15.25 -8.52 3.46
CA ILE A 19 14.57 -7.34 3.98
C ILE A 19 15.16 -7.01 5.34
N TYR A 20 15.40 -5.73 5.57
CA TYR A 20 15.80 -5.19 6.87
C TYR A 20 15.20 -3.80 7.08
N ALA A 21 15.22 -3.33 8.33
CA ALA A 21 14.74 -2.01 8.70
C ALA A 21 15.57 -1.45 9.85
N HIS A 22 15.81 -0.15 9.83
CA HIS A 22 16.60 0.55 10.83
C HIS A 22 15.95 1.88 11.21
N THR A 23 16.32 2.35 12.40
CA THR A 23 16.05 3.68 12.89
C THR A 23 17.27 4.56 12.66
N VAL A 24 17.00 5.81 12.30
CA VAL A 24 17.97 6.89 12.15
C VAL A 24 17.75 7.86 13.28
N HIS A 25 18.84 8.26 13.92
CA HIS A 25 18.85 9.15 15.05
C HIS A 25 19.54 10.47 14.70
N ALA A 26 19.30 11.50 15.52
CA ALA A 26 19.69 12.88 15.26
C ALA A 26 21.19 13.09 14.96
N ASN A 27 22.07 12.25 15.51
CA ASN A 27 23.51 12.35 15.31
C ASN A 27 24.03 11.46 14.17
N ASP A 28 23.18 10.67 13.52
CA ASP A 28 23.58 9.83 12.39
C ASP A 28 23.75 10.66 11.11
N GLU A 29 24.66 10.24 10.22
CA GLU A 29 24.66 10.77 8.85
C GLU A 29 23.56 10.05 8.05
N PHE A 30 22.56 10.79 7.59
CA PHE A 30 21.46 10.25 6.82
C PHE A 30 21.09 11.14 5.63
N GLU A 31 21.04 10.53 4.45
CA GLU A 31 20.64 11.16 3.20
C GLU A 31 19.77 10.18 2.42
N TYR A 32 18.66 10.65 1.85
CA TYR A 32 17.85 9.87 0.93
C TYR A 32 17.26 10.72 -0.19
N GLU A 33 17.09 10.11 -1.35
CA GLU A 33 16.52 10.70 -2.55
C GLU A 33 15.48 9.73 -3.12
N LEU A 34 14.29 10.23 -3.47
CA LEU A 34 13.19 9.42 -4.02
C LEU A 34 12.99 9.63 -5.53
N GLY A 35 13.92 10.34 -6.20
CA GLY A 35 13.83 10.65 -7.63
C GLY A 35 13.90 9.41 -8.52
N LEU A 36 14.10 9.63 -9.82
CA LEU A 36 14.19 8.54 -10.82
C LEU A 36 15.25 7.48 -10.48
N GLU A 37 16.30 7.90 -9.77
CA GLU A 37 17.34 7.03 -9.21
C GLU A 37 17.34 7.14 -7.68
N PRO A 38 16.55 6.31 -6.98
CA PRO A 38 16.46 6.41 -5.53
C PRO A 38 17.79 6.09 -4.86
N LYS A 39 18.16 6.86 -3.85
CA LYS A 39 19.40 6.69 -3.08
C LYS A 39 19.09 6.73 -1.60
N LEU A 40 19.79 5.91 -0.82
CA LEU A 40 19.73 5.93 0.64
C LEU A 40 21.13 5.70 1.20
N VAL A 41 21.58 6.64 2.03
CA VAL A 41 22.85 6.56 2.75
C VAL A 41 22.53 6.73 4.23
N HIS A 42 23.00 5.78 5.03
CA HIS A 42 22.89 5.83 6.48
C HIS A 42 24.21 5.38 7.09
N LYS A 43 24.86 6.28 7.86
CA LYS A 43 26.03 5.95 8.67
C LYS A 43 25.73 6.29 10.13
N PRO A 44 25.47 5.26 10.97
CA PRO A 44 25.19 5.48 12.38
C PRO A 44 26.35 6.17 13.10
N ALA A 45 26.03 7.09 14.01
CA ALA A 45 27.02 7.70 14.89
C ALA A 45 27.67 6.62 15.79
N THR A 46 28.94 6.82 16.10
CA THR A 46 29.62 6.00 17.13
C THR A 46 29.38 6.64 18.50
N GLY A 47 28.70 5.92 19.40
CA GLY A 47 28.36 6.41 20.75
C GLY A 47 26.89 6.82 20.89
N ASP A 48 26.64 8.01 21.45
CA ASP A 48 25.29 8.53 21.63
C ASP A 48 24.70 9.00 20.29
N ARG A 49 23.66 8.30 19.84
CA ARG A 49 22.99 8.54 18.57
C ARG A 49 21.92 9.64 18.67
N GLY A 50 21.46 9.98 19.88
CA GLY A 50 20.40 10.97 20.09
C GLY A 50 18.99 10.47 19.81
N ASN A 51 18.05 11.40 19.63
CA ASN A 51 16.63 11.10 19.42
C ASN A 51 16.37 10.49 18.03
N MET A 52 15.32 9.68 17.91
CA MET A 52 14.94 9.05 16.64
C MET A 52 14.22 10.05 15.73
N GLU A 53 14.78 10.23 14.53
CA GLU A 53 14.30 11.18 13.52
C GLU A 53 13.63 10.47 12.34
N TYR A 54 14.13 9.30 11.94
CA TYR A 54 13.54 8.52 10.84
C TYR A 54 13.53 7.02 11.14
N ALA A 55 12.68 6.31 10.43
CA ALA A 55 12.81 4.86 10.24
C ALA A 55 12.75 4.54 8.76
N TYR A 56 13.54 3.57 8.32
CA TYR A 56 13.49 3.10 6.94
C TYR A 56 13.49 1.58 6.87
N ALA A 57 12.99 1.05 5.76
CA ALA A 57 13.07 -0.36 5.41
C ALA A 57 13.64 -0.51 4.00
N VAL A 58 14.40 -1.57 3.77
CA VAL A 58 15.00 -1.89 2.47
C VAL A 58 14.69 -3.34 2.14
N ALA A 59 14.30 -3.57 0.90
CA ALA A 59 14.21 -4.89 0.27
C ALA A 59 15.22 -4.96 -0.88
N HIS A 60 16.04 -6.01 -0.90
CA HIS A 60 16.87 -6.36 -2.06
C HIS A 60 16.21 -7.50 -2.82
N PHE A 61 16.16 -7.37 -4.14
CA PHE A 61 15.64 -8.42 -5.01
C PHE A 61 16.76 -9.37 -5.46
N VAL A 62 16.36 -10.55 -5.93
CA VAL A 62 17.28 -11.60 -6.38
C VAL A 62 17.90 -11.27 -7.74
N ASP A 63 17.12 -10.67 -8.63
CA ASP A 63 17.49 -10.19 -9.97
C ASP A 63 18.31 -8.90 -9.96
N GLY A 64 18.35 -8.21 -8.83
CA GLY A 64 19.09 -6.96 -8.65
C GLY A 64 18.17 -5.79 -8.31
N GLY A 65 18.76 -4.65 -7.98
CA GLY A 65 17.98 -3.49 -7.53
C GLY A 65 17.48 -3.62 -6.09
N TYR A 66 16.66 -2.65 -5.71
CA TYR A 66 16.17 -2.48 -4.35
C TYR A 66 14.89 -1.66 -4.34
N GLN A 67 14.09 -1.87 -3.30
CA GLN A 67 12.99 -0.98 -2.90
C GLN A 67 13.30 -0.50 -1.48
N PHE A 68 13.07 0.77 -1.20
CA PHE A 68 13.11 1.26 0.17
C PHE A 68 11.96 2.22 0.46
N GLU A 69 11.64 2.34 1.74
CA GLU A 69 10.66 3.28 2.26
C GLU A 69 11.28 4.01 3.46
N VAL A 70 11.01 5.30 3.59
CA VAL A 70 11.49 6.14 4.70
C VAL A 70 10.32 6.88 5.30
N PHE A 71 10.17 6.80 6.61
CA PHE A 71 9.22 7.60 7.38
C PHE A 71 10.01 8.53 8.30
N SER A 72 9.60 9.79 8.34
CA SER A 72 10.04 10.72 9.37
C SER A 72 9.38 10.39 10.71
N HIS A 73 9.92 10.95 11.79
CA HIS A 73 9.31 10.92 13.12
C HIS A 73 7.86 11.42 13.07
N HIS A 74 7.60 12.46 12.27
CA HIS A 74 6.27 12.99 12.07
C HIS A 74 5.31 11.93 11.50
N ASP A 75 5.70 11.25 10.43
CA ASP A 75 4.87 10.23 9.78
C ASP A 75 4.54 9.08 10.75
N ILE A 76 5.52 8.70 11.57
CA ILE A 76 5.37 7.62 12.56
C ILE A 76 4.41 8.04 13.67
N GLU A 77 4.49 9.28 14.15
CA GLU A 77 3.51 9.81 15.11
C GLU A 77 2.10 9.86 14.52
N GLN A 78 1.94 10.17 13.22
CA GLN A 78 0.62 10.06 12.58
C GLN A 78 0.12 8.61 12.55
N VAL A 79 1.00 7.63 12.29
CA VAL A 79 0.63 6.20 12.35
C VAL A 79 0.25 5.77 13.76
N LYS A 80 0.97 6.25 14.76
CA LYS A 80 0.69 5.97 16.17
C LYS A 80 -0.66 6.54 16.59
N LYS A 81 -0.97 7.80 16.23
CA LYS A 81 -2.24 8.45 16.54
C LYS A 81 -3.46 7.69 16.00
N ARG A 82 -3.38 7.15 14.79
CA ARG A 82 -4.45 6.32 14.20
C ARG A 82 -4.50 4.88 14.72
N SER A 83 -3.48 4.44 15.45
CA SER A 83 -3.42 3.08 15.97
C SER A 83 -4.33 2.93 17.19
N LYS A 84 -5.07 1.81 17.26
CA LYS A 84 -5.86 1.44 18.46
C LYS A 84 -5.00 1.37 19.73
N ALA A 85 -3.70 1.07 19.58
CA ALA A 85 -2.73 1.02 20.65
C ALA A 85 -1.90 2.32 20.79
N GLY A 86 -2.23 3.41 20.09
CA GLY A 86 -1.37 4.60 20.04
C GLY A 86 -1.00 5.19 21.41
N ASN A 87 -1.89 5.04 22.39
CA ASN A 87 -1.74 5.59 23.74
C ASN A 87 -1.21 4.55 24.77
N PHE A 88 -1.04 3.29 24.40
CA PHE A 88 -0.74 2.20 25.34
C PHE A 88 0.14 1.10 24.71
N GLY A 89 0.78 0.27 25.54
CA GLY A 89 1.49 -0.90 25.05
C GLY A 89 2.75 -0.57 24.24
N PRO A 90 3.06 -1.31 23.14
CA PRO A 90 4.35 -1.28 22.46
C PRO A 90 4.81 0.10 21.95
N TRP A 91 3.88 1.03 21.69
CA TRP A 91 4.26 2.40 21.32
C TRP A 91 4.92 3.20 22.46
N LYS A 92 4.82 2.73 23.71
CA LYS A 92 5.52 3.33 24.87
C LYS A 92 6.81 2.57 25.22
N THR A 93 6.79 1.23 25.14
CA THR A 93 7.90 0.38 25.57
C THR A 93 8.90 0.09 24.46
N ASP A 94 8.43 -0.03 23.22
CA ASP A 94 9.17 -0.53 22.06
C ASP A 94 8.93 0.36 20.83
N TYR A 95 9.02 1.67 21.03
CA TYR A 95 8.68 2.67 20.00
C TYR A 95 9.42 2.45 18.68
N GLU A 96 10.72 2.20 18.73
CA GLU A 96 11.55 1.96 17.54
C GLU A 96 11.18 0.67 16.80
N GLU A 97 10.77 -0.38 17.52
CA GLU A 97 10.28 -1.61 16.89
C GLU A 97 8.94 -1.37 16.18
N MET A 98 8.09 -0.53 16.77
CA MET A 98 6.83 -0.12 16.15
C MET A 98 7.03 0.76 14.92
N ALA A 99 8.01 1.66 14.96
CA ALA A 99 8.47 2.42 13.81
C ALA A 99 8.94 1.51 12.68
N LYS A 100 9.89 0.60 12.95
CA LYS A 100 10.39 -0.35 11.96
C LYS A 100 9.28 -1.21 11.37
N LYS A 101 8.37 -1.75 12.21
CA LYS A 101 7.20 -2.51 11.75
C LYS A 101 6.33 -1.69 10.81
N THR A 102 6.13 -0.41 11.12
CA THR A 102 5.29 0.49 10.32
C THR A 102 5.85 0.68 8.92
N VAL A 103 7.16 0.93 8.81
CA VAL A 103 7.79 1.16 7.50
C VAL A 103 7.88 -0.13 6.68
N VAL A 104 8.23 -1.26 7.31
CA VAL A 104 8.18 -2.58 6.64
C VAL A 104 6.78 -2.86 6.07
N ARG A 105 5.73 -2.55 6.84
CA ARG A 105 4.34 -2.74 6.39
C ARG A 105 3.98 -1.85 5.20
N ARG A 106 4.47 -0.60 5.17
CA ARG A 106 4.27 0.28 4.00
C ARG A 106 4.97 -0.31 2.78
N MET A 107 6.24 -0.68 2.92
CA MET A 107 7.05 -1.24 1.83
C MET A 107 6.46 -2.54 1.27
N PHE A 108 5.90 -3.39 2.14
CA PHE A 108 5.34 -4.69 1.77
C PHE A 108 4.28 -4.61 0.67
N LYS A 109 3.58 -3.48 0.53
CA LYS A 109 2.58 -3.25 -0.51
C LYS A 109 3.14 -3.19 -1.93
N TYR A 110 4.42 -2.84 -2.06
CA TYR A 110 5.10 -2.65 -3.34
C TYR A 110 5.98 -3.85 -3.72
N LEU A 111 6.05 -4.88 -2.88
CA LEU A 111 6.89 -6.05 -3.16
C LEU A 111 6.20 -6.99 -4.15
N PRO A 112 6.97 -7.64 -5.05
CA PRO A 112 6.45 -8.65 -5.98
C PRO A 112 6.13 -9.96 -5.25
N ILE A 113 5.02 -9.97 -4.50
CA ILE A 113 4.46 -11.13 -3.81
C ILE A 113 3.11 -11.49 -4.43
N SER A 114 2.72 -12.76 -4.43
CA SER A 114 1.45 -13.16 -5.03
C SER A 114 0.26 -12.51 -4.31
N ILE A 115 -0.82 -12.24 -5.07
CA ILE A 115 -2.02 -11.56 -4.57
C ILE A 115 -2.64 -12.32 -3.39
N GLU A 116 -2.68 -13.65 -3.45
CA GLU A 116 -3.16 -14.51 -2.35
C GLU A 116 -2.36 -14.27 -1.06
N ILE A 117 -1.04 -14.17 -1.18
CA ILE A 117 -0.14 -13.90 -0.06
C ILE A 117 -0.35 -12.47 0.49
N GLN A 118 -0.62 -11.51 -0.39
CA GLN A 118 -0.89 -10.12 -0.02
C GLN A 118 -2.23 -9.98 0.72
N GLN A 119 -3.25 -10.74 0.32
CA GLN A 119 -4.56 -10.81 0.99
C GLN A 119 -4.48 -11.44 2.40
N HIS A 120 -3.65 -12.47 2.59
CA HIS A 120 -3.43 -13.03 3.93
C HIS A 120 -2.74 -12.03 4.88
N ALA A 121 -1.81 -11.22 4.36
CA ALA A 121 -1.16 -10.18 5.14
C ALA A 121 -2.13 -9.06 5.56
N SER A 122 -3.11 -8.71 4.72
CA SER A 122 -4.12 -7.68 5.02
C SER A 122 -5.26 -8.20 5.92
N GLN A 123 -5.69 -9.46 5.77
CA GLN A 123 -6.76 -10.04 6.60
C GLN A 123 -6.34 -10.24 8.06
N ASP A 124 -5.08 -10.57 8.31
CA ASP A 124 -4.51 -10.68 9.67
C ASP A 124 -4.36 -9.31 10.39
N GLU A 125 -4.82 -8.22 9.75
CA GLU A 125 -4.94 -6.89 10.34
C GLU A 125 -6.33 -6.64 10.93
N THR A 126 -7.30 -7.49 10.60
CA THR A 126 -8.63 -7.44 11.20
C THR A 126 -8.60 -8.19 12.53
N VAL A 127 -8.67 -7.43 13.63
CA VAL A 127 -8.95 -8.02 14.94
C VAL A 127 -10.38 -8.55 14.87
N ARG A 128 -10.55 -9.87 14.80
CA ARG A 128 -11.86 -10.51 14.98
C ARG A 128 -12.40 -10.09 16.35
N ARG A 129 -13.47 -9.27 16.34
CA ARG A 129 -14.34 -9.14 17.50
C ARG A 129 -15.04 -10.49 17.68
N ASP A 130 -15.35 -10.81 18.93
CA ASP A 130 -15.85 -12.11 19.34
C ASP A 130 -16.97 -12.68 18.46
N ILE A 131 -17.04 -14.01 18.48
CA ILE A 131 -17.90 -14.88 17.67
C ILE A 131 -19.38 -14.56 17.95
N THR A 132 -19.93 -13.57 17.24
CA THR A 132 -21.35 -13.37 16.89
C THR A 132 -21.48 -11.93 16.42
N GLU A 133 -21.35 -11.71 15.11
CA GLU A 133 -21.94 -10.64 14.29
C GLU A 133 -21.07 -10.48 13.04
N GLU A 134 -21.74 -10.26 11.90
CA GLU A 134 -21.13 -10.24 10.57
C GLU A 134 -19.94 -9.27 10.48
N ALA A 135 -18.95 -9.67 9.70
CA ALA A 135 -17.72 -8.90 9.54
C ALA A 135 -18.01 -7.53 8.90
N GLU A 136 -18.05 -6.48 9.70
CA GLU A 136 -17.96 -5.12 9.18
C GLU A 136 -16.60 -4.94 8.49
N LYS A 137 -16.63 -4.77 7.16
CA LYS A 137 -15.47 -4.32 6.40
C LYS A 137 -15.09 -2.93 6.92
N VAL A 138 -13.94 -2.85 7.58
CA VAL A 138 -13.34 -1.55 7.89
C VAL A 138 -12.55 -1.11 6.65
N ASP A 139 -13.23 -0.46 5.72
CA ASP A 139 -12.59 0.24 4.61
C ASP A 139 -11.84 1.46 5.15
N ASN A 140 -10.69 1.24 5.78
CA ASN A 140 -9.68 2.28 5.95
C ASN A 140 -8.84 2.34 4.67
N ILE A 141 -9.49 2.71 3.58
CA ILE A 141 -8.83 3.17 2.36
C ILE A 141 -8.09 4.45 2.75
N ILE A 142 -6.78 4.42 2.54
CA ILE A 142 -5.98 5.63 2.58
C ILE A 142 -6.46 6.46 1.40
N ASP A 143 -7.08 7.61 1.67
CA ASP A 143 -7.30 8.64 0.67
C ASP A 143 -5.93 9.26 0.32
N LEU A 144 -5.23 8.60 -0.60
CA LEU A 144 -4.08 9.14 -1.33
C LEU A 144 -4.63 9.72 -2.64
N PRO A 145 -4.12 10.87 -3.11
CA PRO A 145 -4.49 11.39 -4.43
C PRO A 145 -4.27 10.30 -5.47
N ASN A 146 -5.30 10.07 -6.28
CA ASN A 146 -5.42 9.03 -7.29
C ASN A 146 -4.16 9.02 -8.20
N TYR A 147 -3.23 8.10 -7.93
CA TYR A 147 -2.15 7.79 -8.87
C TYR A 147 -2.68 6.67 -9.74
N GLU A 148 -3.19 7.04 -10.92
CA GLU A 148 -3.62 6.09 -11.92
C GLU A 148 -2.42 5.23 -12.32
N ASP A 149 -2.56 3.92 -12.16
CA ASP A 149 -1.59 2.92 -12.60
C ASP A 149 -1.56 2.95 -14.15
N PRO A 150 -0.44 3.35 -14.78
CA PRO A 150 -0.36 3.49 -16.23
C PRO A 150 -0.39 2.13 -16.98
N ASN A 151 -0.50 1.01 -16.27
CA ASN A 151 -0.64 -0.32 -16.87
C ASN A 151 -2.06 -0.92 -16.74
N ASN A 152 -3.03 -0.18 -16.21
CA ASN A 152 -4.44 -0.56 -16.28
C ASN A 152 -5.10 0.13 -17.47
N ILE A 153 -4.95 -0.42 -18.68
CA ILE A 153 -5.82 -0.07 -19.81
C ILE A 153 -7.15 -0.77 -19.57
N ASP A 154 -8.01 -0.13 -18.78
CA ASP A 154 -9.44 -0.41 -18.79
C ASP A 154 -9.96 0.02 -20.17
N VAL A 155 -10.31 -0.97 -20.98
CA VAL A 155 -11.15 -0.76 -22.15
C VAL A 155 -12.51 -0.33 -21.60
N PRO A 156 -13.05 0.85 -21.96
CA PRO A 156 -14.34 1.27 -21.42
C PRO A 156 -15.43 0.30 -21.88
N ASP A 157 -16.01 -0.43 -20.93
CA ASP A 157 -17.37 -0.95 -21.04
C ASP A 157 -18.31 0.27 -20.87
N GLU A 158 -18.58 0.97 -21.98
CA GLU A 158 -19.72 1.89 -22.02
C GLU A 158 -21.01 1.06 -22.12
N GLU A 159 -21.79 1.18 -21.05
CA GLU A 159 -23.10 0.59 -20.89
C GLU A 159 -24.02 0.89 -22.08
N GLN A 160 -24.57 -0.20 -22.60
CA GLN A 160 -25.94 -0.39 -23.04
C GLN A 160 -26.94 0.69 -22.58
N ASP A 161 -26.98 1.86 -23.23
CA ASP A 161 -28.17 2.73 -23.18
C ASP A 161 -28.49 3.48 -24.49
N GLU A 162 -27.77 3.23 -25.58
CA GLU A 162 -28.11 3.79 -26.92
C GLU A 162 -29.02 2.89 -27.78
N GLN A 163 -29.28 1.63 -27.38
CA GLN A 163 -30.04 0.68 -28.22
C GLN A 163 -31.57 0.77 -28.13
N LYS A 164 -32.15 1.67 -27.32
CA LYS A 164 -33.61 1.88 -27.27
C LYS A 164 -34.09 3.04 -28.14
N ASP A 165 -33.27 4.07 -28.38
CA ASP A 165 -33.68 5.24 -29.16
C ASP A 165 -33.48 5.09 -30.68
N GLU A 166 -32.57 4.21 -31.13
CA GLU A 166 -32.44 3.92 -32.57
C GLU A 166 -33.51 2.94 -33.11
N LYS A 167 -34.07 2.06 -32.26
CA LYS A 167 -35.14 1.15 -32.69
C LYS A 167 -36.50 1.83 -32.84
N GLN A 168 -36.77 2.94 -32.16
CA GLN A 168 -38.00 3.73 -32.37
C GLN A 168 -37.91 4.67 -33.58
N LYS A 169 -36.72 5.20 -33.91
CA LYS A 169 -36.55 6.06 -35.11
C LYS A 169 -36.57 5.30 -36.44
N GLN A 170 -36.12 4.04 -36.48
CA GLN A 170 -36.19 3.23 -37.71
C GLN A 170 -37.58 2.61 -37.98
N GLN A 171 -38.41 2.39 -36.95
CA GLN A 171 -39.81 1.96 -37.16
C GLN A 171 -40.74 3.11 -37.59
N GLY A 172 -40.51 4.35 -37.13
CA GLY A 172 -41.28 5.51 -37.60
C GLY A 172 -41.01 5.91 -39.06
N SER A 173 -39.77 5.78 -39.54
CA SER A 173 -39.42 6.12 -40.92
C SER A 173 -39.89 5.09 -41.95
N ALA A 174 -40.16 3.83 -41.56
CA ALA A 174 -40.62 2.79 -42.47
C ALA A 174 -42.14 2.81 -42.69
N GLU A 175 -42.93 3.34 -41.75
CA GLU A 175 -44.39 3.51 -41.91
C GLU A 175 -44.77 4.80 -42.69
N GLU A 176 -43.99 5.88 -42.61
CA GLU A 176 -44.26 7.09 -43.42
C GLU A 176 -43.93 6.91 -44.91
N ILE A 177 -42.96 6.07 -45.27
CA ILE A 177 -42.63 5.79 -46.68
C ILE A 177 -43.65 4.86 -47.34
N ALA A 178 -44.42 4.08 -46.56
CA ALA A 178 -45.42 3.15 -47.07
C ALA A 178 -46.78 3.80 -47.41
N LEU A 179 -47.01 5.05 -46.99
CA LEU A 179 -48.27 5.79 -47.25
C LEU A 179 -48.21 6.72 -48.47
N ASP A 180 -47.03 6.92 -49.09
CA ASP A 180 -46.85 7.79 -50.26
C ASP A 180 -46.81 7.03 -51.60
N PHE A 181 -47.14 5.73 -51.62
CA PHE A 181 -47.25 4.95 -52.86
C PHE A 181 -48.52 4.09 -53.02
N LYS A 182 -49.55 4.22 -52.17
CA LYS A 182 -50.90 3.71 -52.48
C LYS A 182 -52.02 4.18 -51.56
#